data_AF-A0A0S7Z0K8-F1
#
_entry.id   AF-A0A0S7Z0K8-F1
#
_cell.length_a   1.000
_cell.length_b   1.000
_cell.length_c   1.000
_cell.angle_alpha   90.00
_cell.angle_beta   90.00
_cell.angle_gamma   90.00
#
_symmetry.space_group_name_H-M   'P 1'
#
loop_
_entity.id
_entity.type
_entity.pdbx_description
1 polymer ?
#
loop_
_entity_poly.entity_id
_entity_poly.type
_entity_poly.pdbx_seq_one_letter_code
_entity_poly.pdbx_strand_id
1 'polypeptide(L)' 'RYNFYKGKYRTALGVFLSIRRKQNLTVSEMGLVHFYMGQCYYYLDKNSKAIKYFILAKEQKEYSSQSDAWIERCLEN' A
#
# COMPACT_ATOMS: atom_id res chain seq x y z
N ARG A 1 -2.29 6.15 9.28
CA ARG A 1 -0.82 6.00 9.44
C ARG A 1 -0.39 5.61 10.86
N TYR A 2 -1.01 6.11 11.94
CA TYR A 2 -0.66 5.76 13.33
C TYR A 2 -0.48 4.25 13.61
N ASN A 3 -1.46 3.40 13.25
CA ASN A 3 -1.37 1.95 13.46
C ASN A 3 -0.24 1.31 12.65
N PHE A 4 0.07 1.84 11.46
CA PHE A 4 1.16 1.34 10.60
C PHE A 4 2.52 1.55 11.27
N TYR A 5 2.79 2.75 11.78
CA TYR A 5 4.05 3.06 12.47
C TYR A 5 4.24 2.31 13.80
N LYS A 6 3.17 1.71 14.34
CA LYS A 6 3.23 0.81 15.50
C LYS A 6 3.37 -0.67 15.12
N GLY A 7 3.60 -0.99 13.85
CA GLY A 7 3.67 -2.36 13.35
C GLY A 7 2.33 -3.11 13.36
N LYS A 8 1.20 -2.43 13.62
CA LYS A 8 -0.14 -3.05 13.66
C LYS A 8 -0.73 -3.14 12.26
N TYR A 9 -0.10 -3.93 11.38
CA TYR A 9 -0.39 -3.95 9.95
C TYR A 9 -1.80 -4.44 9.60
N ARG A 10 -2.35 -5.43 10.32
CA ARG A 10 -3.75 -5.87 10.11
C ARG A 10 -4.75 -4.76 10.41
N THR A 11 -4.56 -4.05 11.52
CA THR A 11 -5.42 -2.92 11.92
C THR A 11 -5.25 -1.75 10.95
N ALA A 12 -4.02 -1.43 10.56
CA ALA A 12 -3.73 -0.38 9.59
C ALA A 12 -4.41 -0.67 8.24
N LEU A 13 -4.31 -1.91 7.76
CA LEU A 13 -4.96 -2.37 6.54
C LEU A 13 -6.49 -2.21 6.62
N GLY A 14 -7.11 -2.54 7.75
CA GLY A 14 -8.55 -2.33 7.97
C GLY A 14 -8.95 -0.87 7.82
N VAL A 15 -8.16 0.05 8.38
CA VAL A 15 -8.39 1.50 8.22
C VAL A 15 -8.24 1.94 6.77
N PHE A 16 -7.18 1.51 6.07
CA PHE A 16 -6.95 1.87 4.67
C PHE A 16 -8.05 1.33 3.74
N LEU A 17 -8.54 0.11 3.98
CA LEU A 17 -9.68 -0.46 3.25
C LEU A 17 -10.95 0.39 3.43
N SER A 18 -11.21 0.88 4.64
CA SER A 18 -12.34 1.77 4.93
C SER A 18 -12.17 3.14 4.27
N ILE A 19 -10.95 3.69 4.23
CA ILE A 19 -10.67 4.95 3.54
C ILE A 19 -10.90 4.79 2.03
N ARG A 20 -10.36 3.73 1.42
CA ARG A 20 -10.51 3.44 -0.02
C ARG A 20 -11.98 3.34 -0.47
N ARG A 21 -12.88 2.93 0.42
CA ARG A 21 -14.33 2.83 0.13
C ARG A 21 -15.04 4.19 0.09
N LYS A 22 -14.39 5.28 0.54
CA LYS A 22 -14.96 6.63 0.47
C LYS A 22 -14.89 7.15 -0.97
N GLN A 23 -15.95 7.78 -1.46
CA GLN A 23 -16.08 8.19 -2.86
C GLN A 23 -15.26 9.43 -3.25
N ASN A 24 -14.71 10.17 -2.27
CA ASN A 24 -14.15 11.52 -2.50
C ASN A 24 -12.62 11.57 -2.33
N LEU A 25 -11.90 10.48 -2.62
CA LEU A 25 -10.44 10.51 -2.60
C LEU A 25 -9.92 11.17 -3.87
N THR A 26 -8.99 12.10 -3.70
CA THR A 26 -8.19 12.59 -4.81
C THR A 26 -7.30 11.45 -5.36
N VAL A 27 -6.84 11.63 -6.59
CA VAL A 27 -5.96 10.66 -7.25
C VAL A 27 -4.65 10.45 -6.45
N SER A 28 -4.09 11.52 -5.87
CA SER A 28 -2.91 11.45 -5.00
C SER A 28 -3.19 10.69 -3.69
N GLU A 29 -4.31 10.97 -3.02
CA GLU A 29 -4.70 10.25 -1.80
C GLU A 29 -4.96 8.77 -2.07
N MET A 30 -5.54 8.44 -3.22
CA MET A 30 -5.74 7.05 -3.63
C MET A 30 -4.40 6.33 -3.82
N GLY A 31 -3.43 6.97 -4.48
CA GLY A 31 -2.07 6.44 -4.64
C GLY A 31 -1.40 6.16 -3.30
N LEU A 32 -1.50 7.11 -2.36
CA LEU A 32 -0.97 6.96 -1.01
C LEU A 32 -1.61 5.78 -0.25
N VAL A 33 -2.94 5.64 -0.35
CA VAL A 33 -3.68 4.53 0.28
C VAL A 33 -3.22 3.20 -0.30
N HIS A 34 -3.08 3.10 -1.63
CA HIS A 34 -2.54 1.90 -2.27
C HIS A 34 -1.12 1.60 -1.82
N PHE A 35 -0.25 2.60 -1.73
CA PHE A 35 1.13 2.42 -1.28
C PHE A 35 1.20 1.81 0.12
N TYR A 36 0.49 2.37 1.09
CA TYR A 36 0.47 1.81 2.45
C TYR A 36 -0.24 0.46 2.54
N MET A 37 -1.26 0.21 1.72
CA MET A 37 -1.87 -1.12 1.64
C MET A 37 -0.86 -2.15 1.13
N GLY A 38 -0.07 -1.81 0.11
CA GLY A 38 1.03 -2.63 -0.38
C GLY A 38 2.01 -2.99 0.72
N GLN A 39 2.50 -1.99 1.47
CA GLN A 39 3.40 -2.21 2.60
C GLN A 39 2.75 -3.06 3.70
N CYS A 40 1.48 -2.83 4.03
CA CYS A 40 0.77 -3.65 5.02
C CYS A 40 0.67 -5.11 4.57
N TYR A 41 0.42 -5.38 3.29
CA TYR A 41 0.36 -6.74 2.78
C TYR A 41 1.73 -7.42 2.77
N TYR A 42 2.80 -6.67 2.45
CA TYR A 42 4.17 -7.17 2.52
C TYR A 42 4.52 -7.62 3.94
N TYR A 43 4.33 -6.76 4.96
CA TYR A 43 4.59 -7.12 6.36
C TYR A 43 3.63 -8.16 6.96
N LEU A 44 2.66 -8.63 6.19
CA LEU A 44 1.76 -9.72 6.56
C LEU A 44 2.05 -11.00 5.76
N ASP A 45 3.20 -11.06 5.08
CA ASP A 45 3.67 -12.15 4.21
C ASP A 45 2.68 -12.48 3.07
N LYS A 46 2.04 -11.43 2.52
CA LYS A 46 1.10 -11.54 1.40
C LYS A 46 1.66 -10.85 0.16
N ASN A 47 2.83 -11.30 -0.30
CA ASN A 47 3.60 -10.68 -1.40
C ASN A 47 2.78 -10.49 -2.68
N SER A 48 1.98 -11.48 -3.08
CA SER A 48 1.10 -11.35 -4.26
C SER A 48 0.10 -10.19 -4.17
N LYS A 49 -0.47 -9.96 -2.97
CA LYS A 49 -1.35 -8.81 -2.72
C LYS A 49 -0.54 -7.53 -2.62
N ALA A 50 0.63 -7.56 -2.00
CA ALA A 50 1.51 -6.40 -1.88
C ALA A 50 1.86 -5.83 -3.27
N ILE A 51 2.35 -6.70 -4.16
CA ILE A 51 2.71 -6.35 -5.55
C ILE A 51 1.52 -5.69 -6.27
N LYS A 52 0.32 -6.29 -6.17
CA LYS A 52 -0.88 -5.72 -6.78
C LYS A 52 -1.11 -4.26 -6.36
N TYR A 53 -0.97 -3.95 -5.07
CA TYR A 53 -1.18 -2.60 -4.57
C TYR A 53 -0.02 -1.64 -4.89
N PHE A 54 1.21 -2.13 -4.97
CA PHE A 54 2.33 -1.32 -5.44
C PHE A 54 2.19 -0.96 -6.93
N ILE A 55 1.70 -1.86 -7.77
CA ILE A 55 1.38 -1.55 -9.18
C ILE A 55 0.35 -0.42 -9.27
N LEU A 56 -0.73 -0.50 -8.46
CA LEU A 56 -1.74 0.55 -8.42
C LEU A 56 -1.20 1.88 -7.86
N ALA A 57 -0.29 1.83 -6.90
CA ALA A 57 0.35 3.04 -6.38
C ALA A 57 1.27 3.69 -7.42
N LYS A 58 1.97 2.89 -8.24
CA LYS A 58 2.91 3.36 -9.26
C LYS A 58 2.27 4.16 -10.38
N GLU A 59 0.96 4.04 -10.59
CA GLU A 59 0.20 4.90 -11.51
C GLU A 59 0.34 6.39 -11.13
N GLN A 60 0.71 6.67 -9.87
CA GLN A 60 1.05 8.01 -9.40
C GLN A 60 2.56 8.21 -9.41
N LYS A 61 3.02 9.24 -10.14
CA LYS A 61 4.45 9.58 -10.27
C LYS A 61 5.17 9.68 -8.92
N GLU A 62 4.50 10.22 -7.89
CA GLU A 62 5.04 10.36 -6.53
C GLU A 62 5.47 9.00 -5.93
N TYR A 63 4.74 7.92 -6.23
CA TYR A 63 4.99 6.61 -5.65
C TYR A 63 5.65 5.63 -6.63
N SER A 64 5.94 6.02 -7.88
CA SER A 64 6.48 5.09 -8.90
C SER A 64 7.78 4.43 -8.45
N SER A 65 8.82 5.22 -8.21
CA SER A 65 10.15 4.69 -7.86
C SER A 65 10.15 3.91 -6.55
N GLN A 66 9.36 4.35 -5.56
CA GLN A 66 9.23 3.62 -4.30
C GLN A 66 8.49 2.29 -4.50
N SER A 67 7.45 2.27 -5.35
CA SER A 67 6.66 1.07 -5.61
C SER A 67 7.47 0.01 -6.35
N ASP A 68 8.30 0.40 -7.33
CA ASP A 68 9.17 -0.53 -8.04
C ASP A 68 10.15 -1.21 -7.06
N ALA A 69 10.82 -0.43 -6.19
CA ALA A 69 11.70 -0.98 -5.15
C ALA A 69 10.99 -1.89 -4.12
N TRP A 70 9.68 -1.70 -3.90
CA TRP A 70 8.90 -2.61 -3.06
C TRP A 70 8.48 -3.87 -3.80
N ILE A 71 8.19 -3.79 -5.09
CA ILE A 71 7.87 -4.95 -5.93
C ILE A 71 9.08 -5.88 -6.00
N GLU A 72 10.28 -5.35 -6.22
CA GLU A 72 11.53 -6.12 -6.22
C GLU A 72 11.70 -6.90 -4.89
N ARG A 73 11.57 -6.21 -3.75
CA ARG A 73 11.61 -6.85 -2.42
C ARG A 73 10.57 -7.94 -2.21
N CYS A 74 9.38 -7.82 -2.83
CA CYS A 74 8.34 -8.85 -2.76
C CYS A 74 8.66 -10.09 -3.60
N LEU A 75 9.52 -9.95 -4.62
CA LEU A 75 9.95 -11.04 -5.50
C LEU A 75 11.18 -11.77 -4.95
N GLU A 76 11.99 -11.08 -4.14
CA GLU A 76 13.17 -11.64 -3.47
C GLU A 76 12.86 -12.41 -2.17
N ASN A 77 11.66 -12.23 -1.60
CA ASN A 77 11.15 -12.96 -0.42
C ASN A 77 10.15 -14.05 -0.81
#